data_AF-A0AAE3NPM9-F1
#
_entry.id   AF-A0AAE3NPM9-F1
#
_cell.length_a   1.000
_cell.length_b   1.000
_cell.length_c   1.000
_cell.angle_alpha   90.00
_cell.angle_beta   90.00
_cell.angle_gamma   90.00
#
_symmetry.space_group_name_H-M   'P 1'
#
loop_
_entity.id
_entity.type
_entity.pdbx_description
1 polymer ?
#
loop_
_entity_poly.entity_id
_entity_poly.type
_entity_poly.pdbx_seq_one_letter_code
_entity_poly.pdbx_strand_id
1 'polypeptide(L)' 'MELLLAIVITALAAGGLALGLALRGKPPQTACEGTACAGGERCAGCPNREKDAAHG' A
#
# COMPACT_ATOMS: atom_id res chain seq x y z
N MET A 1 33.74 5.09 -9.41
CA MET A 1 32.75 6.20 -9.34
C MET A 1 31.33 5.69 -9.47
N GLU A 2 31.06 4.76 -10.39
CA GLU A 2 29.75 4.10 -10.57
C GLU A 2 29.15 3.49 -9.30
N LEU A 3 29.97 2.83 -8.46
CA LEU A 3 29.47 2.18 -7.25
C LEU A 3 28.91 3.19 -6.23
N LEU A 4 29.54 4.35 -6.09
CA LEU A 4 29.07 5.41 -5.19
C LEU A 4 27.75 6.00 -5.71
N LEU A 5 27.65 6.21 -7.02
CA LEU A 5 26.40 6.66 -7.66
C LEU A 5 25.27 5.66 -7.44
N ALA A 6 25.52 4.36 -7.63
CA ALA A 6 24.53 3.31 -7.41
C ALA A 6 24.01 3.31 -5.96
N ILE A 7 24.92 3.43 -4.98
CA ILE A 7 24.57 3.49 -3.55
C ILE A 7 23.70 4.73 -3.26
N VAL A 8 24.09 5.90 -3.76
CA VAL A 8 23.35 7.15 -3.53
C VAL A 8 21.95 7.07 -4.14
N ILE A 9 21.83 6.59 -5.39
CA ILE A 9 20.55 6.48 -6.08
C ILE A 9 19.61 5.50 -5.36
N THR A 10 20.13 4.32 -4.99
CA THR A 10 19.32 3.31 -4.28
C THR A 10 18.90 3.79 -2.90
N ALA A 11 19.79 4.44 -2.14
CA ALA A 11 19.44 5.03 -0.85
C ALA A 11 18.37 6.13 -0.99
N LEU A 12 18.49 6.99 -2.01
CA LEU A 12 17.52 8.04 -2.27
C LEU A 12 16.16 7.48 -2.69
N ALA A 13 16.14 6.42 -3.52
CA ALA A 13 14.91 5.75 -3.94
C ALA A 13 14.21 5.05 -2.77
N ALA A 14 14.95 4.27 -1.98
CA ALA A 14 14.42 3.59 -0.81
C ALA A 14 13.93 4.59 0.26
N GLY A 15 14.70 5.65 0.50
CA GLY A 15 14.33 6.72 1.42
C GLY A 15 13.08 7.47 0.98
N GLY A 16 12.99 7.85 -0.30
CA GLY A 16 11.81 8.52 -0.86
C GLY A 16 10.56 7.65 -0.81
N LEU A 17 10.70 6.34 -1.07
CA LEU A 17 9.60 5.39 -0.96
C LEU A 17 9.14 5.22 0.49
N ALA A 18 10.06 5.05 1.42
CA ALA A 18 9.78 4.92 2.84
C ALA A 18 9.10 6.19 3.39
N LEU A 19 9.61 7.36 3.02
CA LEU A 19 9.03 8.64 3.40
C LEU A 19 7.63 8.83 2.79
N GLY A 20 7.45 8.44 1.52
CA GLY A 20 6.16 8.46 0.85
C GLY A 20 5.12 7.55 1.52
N LEU A 21 5.51 6.33 1.94
CA LEU A 21 4.65 5.42 2.70
C LEU A 21 4.33 5.98 4.09
N ALA A 22 5.32 6.50 4.79
CA ALA A 22 5.14 7.07 6.14
C ALA A 22 4.20 8.30 6.11
N LEU A 23 4.36 9.18 5.13
CA LEU A 23 3.51 10.38 4.98
C LEU A 23 2.12 10.05 4.46
N ARG A 24 1.98 9.04 3.59
CA ARG A 24 0.68 8.67 2.99
C ARG A 24 -0.11 7.66 3.81
N GLY A 25 0.50 7.09 4.86
CA GLY A 25 -0.15 6.49 6.04
C GLY A 25 -1.07 5.28 5.81
N LYS A 26 -1.37 4.93 4.56
CA LYS A 26 -2.20 3.79 4.22
C LYS A 26 -1.36 2.73 3.50
N PRO A 27 -1.35 1.48 4.00
CA PRO A 27 -0.79 0.37 3.23
C PRO A 27 -1.51 0.29 1.88
N PRO A 28 -0.86 -0.26 0.84
CA PRO A 28 -1.52 -0.52 -0.43
C PRO A 28 -2.79 -1.31 -0.13
N GLN A 29 -3.93 -0.65 -0.36
CA GLN A 29 -5.24 -1.21 -0.10
C GLN A 29 -5.31 -2.55 -0.82
N THR A 30 -5.60 -3.60 -0.07
CA THR A 30 -5.73 -4.94 -0.63
C THR A 30 -6.79 -4.91 -1.74
N ALA A 31 -6.81 -5.88 -2.64
CA ALA A 31 -7.65 -5.86 -3.85
C ALA A 31 -9.16 -5.57 -3.59
N CYS A 32 -9.66 -5.78 -2.37
CA CYS A 32 -11.03 -5.46 -1.95
C CYS A 32 -11.22 -4.04 -1.36
N GLU A 33 -10.17 -3.34 -0.95
CA GLU A 33 -10.25 -2.02 -0.33
C GLU A 33 -10.10 -0.87 -1.32
N GLY A 34 -9.31 -1.05 -2.40
CA GLY A 34 -9.19 -0.05 -3.48
C GLY A 34 -10.47 0.09 -4.31
N THR A 35 -11.41 -0.86 -4.16
CA THR A 35 -12.74 -0.89 -4.77
C THR A 35 -13.85 -0.62 -3.77
N ALA A 36 -13.51 -0.29 -2.51
CA ALA A 36 -14.50 0.02 -1.48
C ALA A 36 -15.35 1.21 -1.92
N CYS A 37 -16.53 0.87 -2.45
CA CYS A 37 -17.66 1.75 -2.73
C CYS A 37 -17.46 2.80 -3.83
N ALA A 38 -16.60 2.56 -4.82
CA ALA A 38 -16.71 3.28 -6.09
C ALA A 38 -17.92 2.75 -6.88
N GLY A 39 -19.12 3.24 -6.55
CA GLY A 39 -20.33 3.01 -7.34
C GLY A 39 -21.18 1.80 -6.92
N GLY A 40 -21.60 1.77 -5.66
CA GLY A 40 -22.90 1.20 -5.29
C GLY A 40 -23.06 -0.32 -5.14
N GLU A 41 -22.26 -1.19 -5.78
CA GLU A 41 -22.72 -2.60 -5.92
C GLU A 41 -21.67 -3.72 -5.72
N ARG A 42 -20.40 -3.42 -5.41
CA ARG A 42 -19.32 -4.44 -5.44
C ARG A 42 -18.60 -4.75 -4.13
N CYS A 43 -19.27 -4.61 -2.98
CA CYS A 43 -18.76 -5.12 -1.68
C CYS A 43 -19.53 -6.34 -1.14
N ALA A 44 -20.40 -6.96 -1.95
CA ALA A 44 -21.15 -8.17 -1.57
C ALA A 44 -20.37 -9.48 -1.81
N GLY A 45 -19.29 -9.45 -2.59
CA GLY A 45 -18.53 -10.65 -3.00
C GLY A 45 -17.12 -10.77 -2.42
N CYS A 46 -16.73 -9.95 -1.44
CA CYS A 46 -15.39 -10.05 -0.84
C CYS A 46 -15.34 -11.21 0.17
N PRO A 47 -14.64 -12.32 -0.15
CA PRO A 47 -14.67 -13.54 0.66
C PRO A 47 -13.97 -13.41 2.02
N ASN A 48 -13.31 -12.29 2.31
CA ASN A 48 -12.55 -12.07 3.54
C ASN A 48 -13.26 -11.18 4.58
N ARG A 49 -14.47 -10.64 4.29
CA ARG A 49 -15.18 -9.68 5.15
C ARG A 49 -15.43 -10.20 6.58
N GLU A 50 -15.55 -11.51 6.72
CA GLU A 50 -15.82 -12.22 7.97
C GLU A 50 -14.55 -12.48 8.80
N LYS A 51 -13.35 -12.36 8.21
CA LYS A 51 -12.07 -12.55 8.91
C LYS A 51 -11.54 -11.27 9.54
N ASP A 52 -11.81 -10.12 8.93
CA ASP A 52 -11.36 -8.81 9.43
C ASP A 52 -12.18 -8.31 10.64
N ALA A 53 -13.35 -8.87 10.92
CA ALA A 53 -14.13 -8.59 12.14
C ALA A 53 -13.56 -9.27 13.41
N ALA A 54 -12.57 -10.14 13.26
CA ALA A 54 -11.98 -10.92 14.36
C ALA A 54 -10.56 -10.47 14.74
N HIS A 55 -9.99 -9.44 14.12
CA HIS A 55 -8.67 -8.87 14.47
C HIS A 55 -8.76 -7.34 14.67
N GLY A 56 -9.79 -6.91 15.41
CA GLY A 56 -9.85 -5.58 16.04
C GLY A 56 -9.34 -5.64 17.47
#